data_AF-A0A950MXI8-F1
#
_entry.id   AF-A0A950MXI8-F1
#
_cell.length_a   1.000
_cell.length_b   1.000
_cell.length_c   1.000
_cell.angle_alpha   90.00
_cell.angle_beta   90.00
_cell.angle_gamma   90.00
#
_symmetry.space_group_name_H-M   'P 1'
#
loop_
_entity.id
_entity.type
_entity.pdbx_description
1 polymer ?
#
loop_
_entity_poly.entity_id
_entity_poly.type
_entity_poly.pdbx_seq_one_letter_code
_entity_poly.pdbx_strand_id
1 'polypeptide(L)'
;MPAPRRAPTEVPGLAARRVAADLLDGVLRRHRPLDEQLEGGEASSAFAALEERDRALARKLVGTVLRRLGTLRHLLGTALER
;
A
#
# COMPACT_ATOMS: atom_id res chain seq x y z
N MET A 1 -14.68 -35.51 -0.92
CA MET A 1 -15.43 -34.28 -0.60
C MET A 1 -14.47 -33.10 -0.64
N PRO A 2 -14.61 -32.13 -1.56
CA PRO A 2 -13.75 -30.94 -1.53
C PRO A 2 -14.10 -30.12 -0.28
N ALA A 3 -13.07 -29.77 0.51
CA ALA A 3 -13.24 -28.99 1.73
C ALA A 3 -13.83 -27.60 1.41
N PRO A 4 -14.71 -27.04 2.26
CA PRO A 4 -15.25 -25.70 2.07
C PRO A 4 -14.10 -24.69 2.06
N ARG A 5 -13.99 -23.94 0.95
CA ARG A 5 -13.01 -22.87 0.80
C ARG A 5 -13.33 -21.80 1.85
N ARG A 6 -12.50 -21.69 2.90
CA ARG A 6 -12.68 -20.74 4.00
C ARG A 6 -12.86 -19.35 3.41
N ALA A 7 -14.02 -18.72 3.66
CA ALA A 7 -14.25 -17.33 3.27
C ALA A 7 -13.11 -16.47 3.82
N PRO A 8 -12.55 -15.52 3.06
CA PRO A 8 -11.46 -14.71 3.54
C PRO A 8 -11.93 -13.95 4.78
N THR A 9 -11.42 -14.34 5.95
CA THR A 9 -11.50 -13.52 7.16
C THR A 9 -10.95 -12.15 6.80
N GLU A 10 -11.74 -11.10 7.00
CA GLU A 10 -11.31 -9.72 6.83
C GLU A 10 -10.13 -9.48 7.78
N VAL A 11 -8.91 -9.50 7.22
CA VAL A 11 -7.70 -9.26 8.00
C VAL A 11 -7.71 -7.77 8.36
N PRO A 12 -7.73 -7.40 9.66
CA PRO A 12 -7.75 -6.00 10.05
C PRO A 12 -6.60 -5.22 9.43
N GLY A 13 -6.89 -4.08 8.81
CA GLY A 13 -5.91 -3.23 8.14
C GLY A 13 -5.43 -3.74 6.77
N LEU A 14 -6.01 -4.81 6.22
CA LEU A 14 -5.69 -5.26 4.86
C LEU A 14 -6.11 -4.24 3.80
N ALA A 15 -7.27 -3.61 3.96
CA ALA A 15 -7.75 -2.56 3.05
C ALA A 15 -6.75 -1.38 3.01
N ALA A 16 -6.33 -0.90 4.17
CA ALA A 16 -5.29 0.14 4.28
C ALA A 16 -3.97 -0.24 3.58
N ARG A 17 -3.51 -1.49 3.72
CA ARG A 17 -2.28 -1.97 3.08
C ARG A 17 -2.41 -2.04 1.56
N ARG A 18 -3.57 -2.43 1.04
CA ARG A 18 -3.85 -2.46 -0.41
C ARG A 18 -3.81 -1.05 -1.00
N VAL A 19 -4.56 -0.12 -0.40
CA VAL A 19 -4.55 1.29 -0.82
C VAL A 19 -3.15 1.88 -0.74
N ALA A 20 -2.38 1.60 0.33
CA ALA A 20 -1.00 2.06 0.45
C ALA A 20 -0.11 1.51 -0.68
N ALA A 21 -0.29 0.26 -1.09
CA ALA A 21 0.44 -0.33 -2.21
C ALA A 21 0.07 0.34 -3.55
N ASP A 22 -1.22 0.64 -3.77
CA ASP A 22 -1.69 1.31 -4.99
C ASP A 22 -1.16 2.76 -5.10
N LEU A 23 -1.15 3.49 -3.98
CA LEU A 23 -0.53 4.81 -3.90
C LEU A 23 0.98 4.74 -4.21
N LEU A 24 1.69 3.77 -3.61
CA LEU A 24 3.11 3.56 -3.88
C LEU A 24 3.38 3.16 -5.33
N ASP A 25 2.49 2.39 -5.95
CA ASP A 25 2.60 2.03 -7.37
C ASP A 25 2.45 3.27 -8.26
N GLY A 26 1.49 4.14 -7.97
CA GLY A 26 1.32 5.43 -8.62
C GLY A 26 2.57 6.32 -8.51
N VAL A 27 3.19 6.37 -7.34
CA VAL A 27 4.40 7.18 -7.13
C VAL A 27 5.63 6.56 -7.77
N LEU A 28 5.89 5.27 -7.51
CA LEU A 28 7.15 4.63 -7.84
C LEU A 28 7.22 4.12 -9.28
N ARG A 29 6.09 3.71 -9.87
CA ARG A 29 6.04 3.19 -11.26
C ARG A 29 5.48 4.20 -12.24
N ARG A 30 4.44 4.94 -11.86
CA ARG A 30 3.79 5.93 -12.73
C ARG A 30 4.38 7.33 -12.60
N HIS A 31 5.38 7.51 -11.72
CA HIS A 31 6.10 8.77 -11.50
C HIS A 31 5.20 9.97 -11.19
N ARG A 32 4.05 9.73 -10.55
CA ARG A 32 3.16 10.80 -10.11
C ARG A 32 3.44 11.18 -8.66
N PRO A 33 3.48 12.47 -8.31
CA PRO A 33 3.71 12.89 -6.93
C PRO A 33 2.65 12.32 -5.98
N LEU A 34 3.03 12.10 -4.72
CA LEU A 34 2.13 11.54 -3.71
C LEU A 34 0.89 12.42 -3.51
N ASP A 35 1.06 13.73 -3.51
CA ASP A 35 -0.06 14.68 -3.33
C ASP A 35 -1.11 14.50 -4.43
N GLU A 36 -0.68 14.36 -5.70
CA GLU A 36 -1.59 14.04 -6.81
C GLU A 36 -2.24 12.66 -6.66
N GLN A 37 -1.56 11.66 -6.11
CA GLN A 37 -2.18 10.35 -5.82
C GLN A 37 -3.23 10.41 -4.71
N LEU A 38 -3.10 11.36 -3.78
CA LEU A 38 -4.05 11.56 -2.69
C LEU A 38 -5.24 12.42 -3.12
N GLU A 39 -5.07 13.31 -4.09
CA GLU A 39 -6.10 14.23 -4.59
C GLU A 39 -6.81 13.73 -5.85
N GLY A 40 -6.19 12.82 -6.62
CA GLY A 40 -6.66 12.41 -7.94
C GLY A 40 -6.74 10.89 -8.18
N GLY A 41 -7.81 10.46 -8.86
CA GLY A 41 -7.97 9.12 -9.41
C GLY A 41 -8.51 8.05 -8.45
N GLU A 42 -8.54 6.81 -8.93
CA GLU A 42 -9.12 5.65 -8.22
C GLU A 42 -8.50 5.41 -6.83
N ALA A 43 -7.18 5.58 -6.69
CA ALA A 43 -6.49 5.39 -5.41
C ALA A 43 -6.88 6.45 -4.37
N SER A 44 -7.15 7.69 -4.79
CA SER A 44 -7.67 8.75 -3.91
C SER A 44 -9.08 8.41 -3.43
N SER A 45 -9.96 7.93 -4.32
CA SER A 45 -11.31 7.48 -3.96
C SER A 45 -11.27 6.31 -2.96
N ALA A 46 -10.46 5.29 -3.23
CA ALA A 46 -10.27 4.16 -2.34
C ALA A 46 -9.66 4.58 -0.98
N PHE A 47 -8.75 5.55 -0.99
CA PHE A 47 -8.19 6.13 0.23
C PHE A 47 -9.21 6.93 1.04
N ALA A 48 -10.07 7.71 0.38
CA ALA A 48 -11.14 8.46 1.02
C ALA A 48 -12.22 7.56 1.63
N ALA A 49 -12.45 6.38 1.03
CA ALA A 49 -13.40 5.38 1.53
C ALA A 49 -12.91 4.62 2.77
N LEU A 50 -11.65 4.78 3.19
CA LEU A 50 -11.12 4.15 4.40
C LEU A 50 -11.56 4.90 5.68
N GLU A 51 -11.80 4.13 6.73
CA GLU A 51 -11.92 4.63 8.11
C GLU A 51 -10.69 5.46 8.52
N GLU A 52 -10.85 6.44 9.43
CA GLU A 52 -9.74 7.34 9.81
C GLU A 52 -8.50 6.58 10.33
N ARG A 53 -8.71 5.51 11.10
CA ARG A 53 -7.63 4.66 11.60
C ARG A 53 -6.83 4.02 10.45
N ASP A 54 -7.53 3.55 9.43
CA ASP A 54 -6.94 2.88 8.27
C ASP A 54 -6.26 3.90 7.34
N ARG A 55 -6.82 5.10 7.21
CA ARG A 55 -6.14 6.23 6.55
C ARG A 55 -4.84 6.60 7.26
N ALA A 56 -4.84 6.70 8.58
CA ALA A 56 -3.62 6.97 9.35
C ALA A 56 -2.56 5.87 9.15
N LEU A 57 -2.98 4.60 9.12
CA LEU A 57 -2.08 3.48 8.81
C LEU A 57 -1.52 3.59 7.39
N ALA A 58 -2.37 3.83 6.40
CA ALA A 58 -1.95 3.97 5.00
C ALA A 58 -0.95 5.13 4.82
N ARG A 59 -1.24 6.33 5.35
CA ARG A 59 -0.30 7.48 5.33
C ARG A 59 1.04 7.13 5.98
N LYS A 60 1.01 6.45 7.13
CA LYS A 60 2.23 6.03 7.85
C LYS A 60 3.06 5.07 7.02
N LEU A 61 2.41 4.08 6.37
CA LEU A 61 3.08 3.12 5.49
C LEU A 61 3.74 3.82 4.31
N VAL A 62 2.96 4.58 3.54
CA VAL A 62 3.44 5.29 2.35
C VAL A 62 4.61 6.21 2.69
N GLY A 63 4.46 7.06 3.71
CA GLY A 63 5.52 7.97 4.14
C GLY A 63 6.77 7.25 4.63
N THR A 64 6.62 6.10 5.31
CA THR A 64 7.77 5.31 5.77
C THR A 64 8.51 4.64 4.61
N VAL A 65 7.77 4.06 3.66
CA VAL A 65 8.35 3.41 2.48
C VAL A 65 9.12 4.42 1.64
N LEU A 66 8.51 5.58 1.34
CA LEU A 66 9.16 6.62 0.53
C LEU A 66 10.43 7.17 1.22
N ARG A 67 10.39 7.41 2.54
CA ARG A 67 11.58 7.86 3.30
C ARG A 67 12.70 6.83 3.38
N ARG A 68 12.36 5.53 3.41
CA ARG A 68 13.34 4.42 3.58
C ARG A 68 13.60 3.65 2.29
N LEU A 69 13.23 4.21 1.14
CA LEU A 69 13.20 3.48 -0.12
C LEU A 69 14.57 2.95 -0.55
N GLY A 70 15.64 3.71 -0.32
CA GLY A 70 17.02 3.27 -0.58
C GLY A 70 17.41 2.06 0.27
N THR A 71 17.16 2.12 1.59
CA THR A 71 17.42 1.00 2.50
C THR A 71 16.58 -0.23 2.15
N LEU A 72 15.29 -0.04 1.85
CA LEU A 72 14.40 -1.13 1.45
C LEU A 72 14.87 -1.81 0.16
N ARG A 73 15.27 -1.03 -0.86
CA ARG A 73 15.83 -1.57 -2.10
C ARG A 73 17.13 -2.33 -1.86
N HIS A 74 18.02 -1.82 -1.01
CA HIS A 74 19.25 -2.52 -0.65
C HIS A 74 18.96 -3.88 0.00
N LEU A 75 18.09 -3.92 1.01
CA LEU A 75 17.70 -5.16 1.68
C LEU A 75 17.00 -6.16 0.75
N LEU A 76 16.20 -5.67 -0.20
CA LEU A 76 15.57 -6.52 -1.21
C LEU A 76 16.62 -7.08 -2.18
N GLY A 77 17.59 -6.26 -2.62
CA GLY A 77 18.70 -6.73 -3.45
C GLY A 77 19.47 -7.87 -2.79
N THR A 78 19.87 -7.71 -1.53
CA THR A 78 20.59 -8.76 -0.80
C THR A 78 19.78 -10.04 -0.58
N ALA A 79 18.45 -9.94 -0.52
CA ALA A 79 17.57 -11.10 -0.37
C ALA A 79 17.26 -11.81 -1.70
N LEU A 80 17.28 -11.08 -2.83
CA LEU A 80 16.95 -11.58 -4.16
C LEU A 80 18.18 -12.07 -4.96
N GLU A 81 19.40 -11.69 -4.57
CA GLU A 81 20.66 -12.18 -5.16
C GLU A 81 21.01 -13.63 -4.76
N ARG A 82 20.05 -14.42 -4.27
CA ARG A 82 20.21 -15.82 -3.85
C ARG A 82 19.41 -16.78 -4.73
#